data_AF-A0AAU5AFD3-F1
#
_entry.id   AF-A0AAU5AFD3-F1
#
_cell.length_a   1.000
_cell.length_b   1.000
_cell.length_c   1.000
_cell.angle_alpha   90.00
_cell.angle_beta   90.00
_cell.angle_gamma   90.00
#
_symmetry.space_group_name_H-M   'P 1'
#
loop_
_entity.id
_entity.type
_entity.pdbx_description
1 polymer ?
#
loop_
_entity_poly.entity_id
_entity_poly.type
_entity_poly.pdbx_seq_one_letter_code
_entity_poly.pdbx_strand_id
1 'polypeptide(L)'
;MRPSRAHGDIEIAIPAASFPEVSHHFPGYVFDAAGSGRIWEDATPEVLAAVHQTWLRDPATGNYLLDVFREPHDGDTWICRRDERIRLPYSDIIQHTQDGIPYLAPELVLLFKAKHARRKDQSDFDATLPHMSPAQRETLAELLNRVHPGHPWIADL
;
A
#
# COMPACT_ATOMS: atom_id res chain seq x y z
N MET A 1 7.05 16.17 9.48
CA MET A 1 6.12 16.26 8.34
C MET A 1 4.84 16.95 8.80
N ARG A 2 4.20 17.80 7.98
CA ARG A 2 2.84 18.30 8.28
C ARG A 2 1.82 17.50 7.46
N PRO A 3 0.64 17.15 8.01
CA PRO A 3 -0.41 16.48 7.24
C PRO A 3 -0.83 17.35 6.04
N SER A 4 -0.84 16.78 4.83
CA SER A 4 -1.30 17.48 3.62
C SER A 4 -2.82 17.59 3.54
N ARG A 5 -3.54 16.65 4.18
CA ARG A 5 -5.01 16.63 4.34
C ARG A 5 -5.43 15.72 5.49
N ALA A 6 -6.72 15.70 5.83
CA ALA A 6 -7.30 14.68 6.69
C ALA A 6 -7.30 13.31 5.99
N HIS A 7 -6.98 12.25 6.74
CA HIS A 7 -7.06 10.86 6.33
C HIS A 7 -8.20 10.17 7.10
N GLY A 8 -8.99 9.36 6.40
CA GLY A 8 -10.15 8.68 7.00
C GLY A 8 -9.81 7.32 7.59
N ASP A 9 -8.61 6.83 7.29
CA ASP A 9 -8.11 5.49 7.52
C ASP A 9 -6.60 5.53 7.83
N ILE A 10 -6.13 4.50 8.53
CA ILE A 10 -4.72 4.18 8.68
C ILE A 10 -4.48 2.90 7.90
N GLU A 11 -3.47 2.92 7.03
CA GLU A 11 -3.09 1.78 6.19
C GLU A 11 -1.66 1.35 6.55
N ILE A 12 -1.44 0.04 6.72
CA ILE A 12 -0.10 -0.55 6.75
C ILE A 12 0.02 -1.61 5.66
N ALA A 13 1.22 -1.79 5.14
CA ALA A 13 1.54 -2.87 4.21
C ALA A 13 2.63 -3.75 4.81
N ILE A 14 2.44 -5.07 4.72
CA ILE A 14 3.34 -6.07 5.28
C ILE A 14 3.59 -7.19 4.27
N PRO A 15 4.69 -7.95 4.40
CA PRO A 15 4.81 -9.23 3.72
C PRO A 15 3.63 -10.13 4.09
N ALA A 16 3.01 -10.79 3.12
CA ALA A 16 1.82 -11.60 3.38
C ALA A 16 2.02 -12.67 4.47
N ALA A 17 3.22 -13.27 4.55
CA ALA A 17 3.56 -14.27 5.57
C ALA A 17 3.67 -13.70 7.00
N SER A 18 3.83 -12.38 7.17
CA SER A 18 3.94 -11.71 8.48
C SER A 18 2.59 -11.41 9.12
N PHE A 19 1.48 -11.68 8.44
CA PHE A 19 0.14 -11.36 8.97
C PHE A 19 -0.19 -12.02 10.32
N PRO A 20 0.17 -13.30 10.58
CA PRO A 20 -0.08 -13.90 11.90
C PRO A 20 0.63 -13.18 13.06
N GLU A 21 1.81 -12.61 12.82
CA GLU A 21 2.54 -11.82 13.83
C GLU A 21 1.80 -10.50 14.09
N VAL A 22 1.43 -9.79 13.03
CA VAL A 22 0.67 -8.53 13.13
C VAL A 22 -0.65 -8.74 13.86
N SER A 23 -1.39 -9.80 13.54
CA SER A 23 -2.67 -10.05 14.19
C SER A 23 -2.54 -10.32 15.69
N HIS A 24 -1.43 -10.94 16.12
CA HIS A 24 -1.14 -11.20 17.54
C HIS A 24 -0.95 -9.91 18.36
N HIS A 25 -0.56 -8.81 17.72
CA HIS A 25 -0.38 -7.51 18.39
C HIS A 25 -1.71 -6.76 18.66
N PHE A 26 -2.84 -7.26 18.17
CA PHE A 26 -4.16 -6.64 18.39
C PHE A 26 -5.12 -7.58 19.14
N PRO A 27 -4.79 -8.00 20.38
CA PRO A 27 -5.70 -8.82 21.16
C PRO A 27 -6.99 -8.05 21.45
N GLY A 28 -8.14 -8.72 21.27
CA GLY A 28 -9.46 -8.13 21.49
C GLY A 28 -10.09 -7.45 20.28
N TYR A 29 -9.35 -7.34 19.17
CA TYR A 29 -9.87 -6.89 17.87
C TYR A 29 -10.10 -8.09 16.94
N VAL A 30 -10.88 -7.87 15.87
CA VAL A 30 -11.17 -8.88 14.84
C VAL A 30 -10.61 -8.41 13.51
N PHE A 31 -10.10 -9.33 12.70
CA PHE A 31 -9.73 -9.04 11.32
C PHE A 31 -10.76 -9.65 10.37
N ASP A 32 -11.37 -8.80 9.55
CA ASP A 32 -12.28 -9.23 8.49
C ASP A 32 -11.55 -9.22 7.14
N ALA A 33 -11.96 -10.10 6.23
CA ALA A 33 -11.45 -10.08 4.87
C ALA A 33 -12.15 -8.98 4.06
N ALA A 34 -11.38 -8.20 3.29
CA ALA A 34 -11.91 -7.14 2.44
C ALA A 34 -11.39 -7.25 1.01
N GLY A 35 -12.28 -7.07 0.04
CA GLY A 35 -11.91 -7.15 -1.38
C GLY A 35 -13.11 -7.10 -2.31
N SER A 36 -12.89 -6.62 -3.53
CA SER A 36 -13.92 -6.57 -4.58
C SER A 36 -15.22 -5.89 -4.17
N GLY A 37 -15.13 -4.84 -3.32
CA GLY A 37 -16.28 -4.11 -2.79
C GLY A 37 -17.11 -4.87 -1.77
N ARG A 38 -16.57 -5.95 -1.18
CA ARG A 38 -17.21 -6.77 -0.16
C ARG A 38 -16.34 -6.90 1.07
N ILE A 39 -17.01 -7.13 2.19
CA ILE A 39 -16.43 -7.47 3.48
C ILE A 39 -16.98 -8.84 3.87
N TRP A 40 -16.10 -9.72 4.32
CA TRP A 40 -16.46 -11.00 4.90
C TRP A 40 -16.07 -10.97 6.38
N GLU A 41 -17.08 -10.73 7.22
CA GLU A 41 -16.92 -10.79 8.68
C GLU A 41 -16.70 -12.23 9.15
N ASP A 42 -15.97 -12.37 10.26
CA ASP A 42 -15.65 -13.67 10.87
C ASP A 42 -15.00 -14.65 9.88
N ALA A 43 -14.20 -14.11 8.96
CA ALA A 43 -13.52 -14.87 7.93
C ALA A 43 -12.59 -15.94 8.53
N THR A 44 -12.62 -17.15 7.96
CA THR A 44 -11.70 -18.21 8.38
C THR A 44 -10.25 -17.82 8.07
N PRO A 45 -9.24 -18.42 8.73
CA PRO A 45 -7.84 -18.17 8.42
C PRO A 45 -7.49 -18.36 6.95
N GLU A 46 -8.14 -19.29 6.25
CA GLU A 46 -7.96 -19.54 4.82
C GLU A 46 -8.54 -18.40 3.97
N VAL A 47 -9.74 -17.90 4.31
CA VAL A 47 -10.35 -16.76 3.62
C VAL A 47 -9.53 -15.49 3.87
N LEU A 48 -9.08 -15.29 5.10
CA LEU A 48 -8.10 -14.26 5.41
C LEU A 48 -6.89 -14.48 4.51
N ALA A 49 -6.18 -15.59 4.52
CA ALA A 49 -4.98 -15.77 3.69
C ALA A 49 -5.18 -15.55 2.17
N ALA A 50 -6.41 -15.70 1.65
CA ALA A 50 -6.72 -15.58 0.22
C ALA A 50 -6.95 -14.14 -0.28
N VAL A 51 -7.15 -13.15 0.60
CA VAL A 51 -7.40 -11.75 0.18
C VAL A 51 -6.13 -10.89 0.23
N HIS A 52 -6.13 -9.74 -0.44
CA HIS A 52 -5.00 -8.79 -0.33
C HIS A 52 -5.10 -7.90 0.91
N GLN A 53 -6.33 -7.54 1.29
CA GLN A 53 -6.61 -6.62 2.40
C GLN A 53 -7.38 -7.32 3.51
N THR A 54 -6.97 -7.06 4.74
CA THR A 54 -7.75 -7.38 5.94
C THR A 54 -7.95 -6.12 6.75
N TRP A 55 -9.14 -5.94 7.28
CA TRP A 55 -9.50 -4.75 8.04
C TRP A 55 -9.65 -5.10 9.52
N LEU A 56 -8.94 -4.37 10.37
CA LEU A 56 -9.04 -4.48 11.82
C LEU A 56 -10.32 -3.78 12.29
N ARG A 57 -11.24 -4.54 12.86
CA ARG A 57 -12.49 -4.04 13.44
C ARG A 57 -12.47 -4.15 14.96
N ASP A 58 -12.97 -3.10 15.61
CA ASP A 58 -13.33 -3.12 17.01
C ASP A 58 -14.70 -3.81 17.18
N PRO A 59 -14.77 -5.00 17.80
CA PRO A 59 -16.04 -5.71 17.97
C PRO A 59 -17.02 -4.99 18.91
N ALA A 60 -16.54 -4.08 19.77
CA ALA A 60 -17.41 -3.35 20.70
C ALA A 60 -18.19 -2.22 20.01
N THR A 61 -17.61 -1.62 18.97
CA THR A 61 -18.19 -0.46 18.26
C THR A 61 -18.59 -0.76 16.82
N GLY A 62 -18.03 -1.82 16.22
CA GLY A 62 -18.15 -2.12 14.80
C GLY A 62 -17.28 -1.25 13.90
N ASN A 63 -16.44 -0.37 14.46
CA ASN A 63 -15.60 0.54 13.68
C ASN A 63 -14.37 -0.17 13.11
N TYR A 64 -14.03 0.15 11.87
CA TYR A 64 -12.75 -0.23 11.27
C TYR A 64 -11.68 0.80 11.62
N LEU A 65 -10.53 0.30 12.08
CA LEU A 65 -9.47 1.14 12.66
C LEU A 65 -8.17 1.11 11.83
N LEU A 66 -7.90 0.00 11.14
CA LEU A 66 -6.65 -0.23 10.43
C LEU A 66 -6.87 -1.14 9.23
N ASP A 67 -6.34 -0.73 8.09
CA ASP A 67 -6.28 -1.50 6.86
C ASP A 67 -4.90 -2.15 6.75
N VAL A 68 -4.85 -3.47 6.65
CA VAL A 68 -3.61 -4.23 6.49
C VAL A 68 -3.54 -4.81 5.08
N PHE A 69 -2.68 -4.24 4.24
CA PHE A 69 -2.30 -4.79 2.95
C PHE A 69 -1.24 -5.89 3.13
N ARG A 70 -1.46 -7.03 2.49
CA ARG A 70 -0.55 -8.19 2.54
C ARG A 70 0.09 -8.41 1.19
N GLU A 71 1.27 -7.83 1.04
CA GLU A 71 2.00 -7.82 -0.22
C GLU A 71 2.62 -9.19 -0.54
N PRO A 72 2.55 -9.65 -1.79
CA PRO A 72 3.29 -10.83 -2.23
C PRO A 72 4.79 -10.59 -2.05
N HIS A 73 5.51 -11.62 -1.63
CA HIS A 73 6.94 -11.52 -1.36
C HIS A 73 7.64 -12.88 -1.49
N ASP A 74 8.97 -12.83 -1.54
CA ASP A 74 9.85 -13.99 -1.51
C ASP A 74 11.07 -13.65 -0.64
N GLY A 75 11.06 -14.14 0.60
CA GLY A 75 11.98 -13.69 1.64
C GLY A 75 11.96 -12.17 1.78
N ASP A 76 13.13 -11.56 1.56
CA ASP A 76 13.37 -10.11 1.68
C ASP A 76 13.03 -9.35 0.39
N THR A 77 12.46 -10.02 -0.61
CA THR A 77 12.06 -9.43 -1.89
C THR A 77 10.57 -9.13 -1.89
N TRP A 78 10.22 -7.86 -2.04
CA TRP A 78 8.87 -7.42 -2.34
C TRP A 78 8.53 -7.71 -3.81
N ILE A 79 7.29 -8.13 -4.05
CA ILE A 79 6.77 -8.42 -5.38
C ILE A 79 5.57 -7.50 -5.65
N CYS A 80 5.63 -6.73 -6.73
CA CYS A 80 4.54 -5.83 -7.07
C CYS A 80 3.30 -6.61 -7.49
N ARG A 81 2.22 -6.50 -6.71
CA ARG A 81 0.92 -7.12 -7.04
C ARG A 81 0.27 -6.63 -8.35
N ARG A 82 0.80 -5.58 -8.99
CA ARG A 82 0.32 -5.11 -10.31
C ARG A 82 1.02 -5.83 -11.47
N ASP A 83 2.25 -6.26 -11.27
CA ASP A 83 3.07 -7.00 -12.22
C ASP A 83 4.17 -7.74 -11.45
N GLU A 84 4.02 -9.05 -11.27
CA GLU A 84 4.92 -9.88 -10.44
C GLU A 84 6.36 -9.97 -10.95
N ARG A 85 6.60 -9.49 -12.18
CA ARG A 85 7.95 -9.35 -12.75
C ARG A 85 8.70 -8.15 -12.16
N ILE A 86 8.01 -7.23 -11.48
CA ILE A 86 8.63 -6.15 -10.72
C ILE A 86 8.88 -6.69 -9.32
N ARG A 87 10.17 -6.90 -9.02
CA ARG A 87 10.65 -7.49 -7.77
C ARG A 87 11.78 -6.62 -7.25
N LEU A 88 11.69 -6.17 -6.01
CA LEU A 88 12.64 -5.25 -5.40
C LEU A 88 12.94 -5.69 -3.96
N PRO A 89 14.17 -5.57 -3.46
CA PRO A 89 14.46 -5.76 -2.05
C PRO A 89 13.63 -4.82 -1.17
N TYR A 90 13.15 -5.29 -0.02
CA TYR A 90 12.46 -4.42 0.94
C TYR A 90 13.33 -3.22 1.39
N SER A 91 14.65 -3.39 1.45
CA SER A 91 15.62 -2.32 1.75
C SER A 91 15.57 -1.15 0.78
N ASP A 92 15.14 -1.39 -0.45
CA ASP A 92 15.18 -0.39 -1.52
C ASP A 92 13.85 0.36 -1.61
N ILE A 93 12.75 -0.26 -1.12
CA ILE A 93 11.40 0.30 -1.22
C ILE A 93 10.87 0.87 0.08
N ILE A 94 11.47 0.54 1.22
CA ILE A 94 11.09 1.09 2.53
C ILE A 94 12.01 2.25 2.86
N GLN A 95 11.47 3.45 2.79
CA GLN A 95 12.11 4.67 3.30
C GLN A 95 11.65 4.94 4.73
N HIS A 96 12.36 5.83 5.42
CA HIS A 96 12.06 6.17 6.81
C HIS A 96 11.94 7.68 6.99
N THR A 97 10.97 8.10 7.79
CA THR A 97 10.91 9.49 8.24
C THR A 97 12.09 9.79 9.16
N GLN A 98 12.31 11.08 9.49
CA GLN A 98 13.35 11.47 10.44
C GLN A 98 13.18 10.79 11.82
N ASP A 99 11.95 10.48 12.21
CA ASP A 99 11.62 9.81 13.46
C ASP A 99 11.60 8.27 13.33
N GLY A 100 12.04 7.73 12.18
CA GLY A 100 12.18 6.29 11.96
C GLY A 100 10.89 5.56 11.60
N ILE A 101 9.83 6.27 11.17
CA ILE A 101 8.59 5.63 10.73
C ILE A 101 8.79 5.11 9.30
N PRO A 102 8.59 3.81 9.03
CA PRO A 102 8.74 3.25 7.70
C PRO A 102 7.59 3.68 6.79
N TYR A 103 7.89 3.96 5.52
CA TYR A 103 6.91 4.22 4.48
C TYR A 103 7.40 3.72 3.12
N LEU A 104 6.46 3.37 2.25
CA LEU A 104 6.76 2.92 0.90
C LEU A 104 7.32 4.07 0.05
N ALA A 105 8.36 3.79 -0.73
CA ALA A 105 8.99 4.73 -1.66
C ALA A 105 7.92 5.46 -2.53
N PRO A 106 8.00 6.80 -2.65
CA PRO A 106 6.99 7.63 -3.32
C PRO A 106 6.60 7.15 -4.73
N GLU A 107 7.57 6.73 -5.54
CA GLU A 107 7.35 6.20 -6.89
C GLU A 107 6.47 4.94 -6.89
N LEU A 108 6.56 4.07 -5.88
CA LEU A 108 5.70 2.89 -5.78
C LEU A 108 4.31 3.24 -5.25
N VAL A 109 4.22 4.20 -4.32
CA VAL A 109 2.92 4.75 -3.88
C VAL A 109 2.16 5.35 -5.06
N LEU A 110 2.84 6.14 -5.89
CA LEU A 110 2.25 6.75 -7.09
C LEU A 110 1.89 5.70 -8.15
N LEU A 111 2.72 4.67 -8.37
CA LEU A 111 2.37 3.54 -9.23
C LEU A 111 1.02 2.91 -8.84
N PHE A 112 0.78 2.70 -7.54
CA PHE A 112 -0.49 2.13 -7.08
C PHE A 112 -1.69 3.06 -7.28
N LYS A 113 -1.49 4.38 -7.14
CA LYS A 113 -2.51 5.42 -7.34
C LYS A 113 -2.88 5.60 -8.81
N ALA A 114 -1.91 5.42 -9.72
CA ALA A 114 -2.10 5.56 -11.17
C ALA A 114 -3.19 4.64 -11.74
N LYS A 115 -3.47 3.49 -11.11
CA LYS A 115 -4.57 2.60 -11.52
C LYS A 115 -5.93 3.30 -11.62
N HIS A 116 -6.20 4.26 -10.73
CA HIS A 116 -7.52 4.89 -10.63
C HIS A 116 -7.51 6.37 -11.02
N ALA A 117 -6.36 7.05 -10.90
CA ALA A 117 -6.19 8.46 -11.27
C ALA A 117 -7.35 9.37 -10.83
N ARG A 118 -7.90 9.13 -9.62
CA ARG A 118 -9.00 9.95 -9.08
C ARG A 118 -8.47 11.35 -8.79
N ARG A 119 -9.34 12.34 -8.63
CA ARG A 119 -8.93 13.71 -8.26
C ARG A 119 -7.96 13.77 -7.07
N LYS A 120 -8.19 12.94 -6.04
CA LYS A 120 -7.28 12.82 -4.89
C LYS A 120 -5.92 12.21 -5.25
N ASP A 121 -5.89 11.24 -6.17
CA ASP A 121 -4.66 10.60 -6.63
C ASP A 121 -3.83 11.59 -7.47
N GLN A 122 -4.47 12.42 -8.30
CA GLN A 122 -3.79 13.52 -9.01
C GLN A 122 -3.22 14.54 -8.01
N SER A 123 -3.99 14.95 -7.01
CA SER A 123 -3.51 15.89 -5.98
C SER A 123 -2.31 15.32 -5.22
N ASP A 124 -2.32 14.01 -4.91
CA ASP A 124 -1.20 13.33 -4.28
C ASP A 124 0.03 13.28 -5.22
N PHE A 125 -0.16 13.06 -6.53
CA PHE A 125 0.92 13.14 -7.54
C PHE A 125 1.55 14.53 -7.60
N ASP A 126 0.73 15.57 -7.82
CA ASP A 126 1.19 16.96 -7.93
C ASP A 126 1.93 17.43 -6.67
N ALA A 127 1.47 17.01 -5.49
CA ALA A 127 2.10 17.34 -4.22
C ALA A 127 3.40 16.56 -3.97
N THR A 128 3.51 15.34 -4.48
CA THR A 128 4.68 14.47 -4.25
C THR A 128 5.82 14.79 -5.21
N LEU A 129 5.50 15.08 -6.48
CA LEU A 129 6.47 15.24 -7.56
C LEU A 129 7.62 16.22 -7.25
N PRO A 130 7.39 17.42 -6.66
CA PRO A 130 8.46 18.36 -6.32
C PRO A 130 9.47 17.85 -5.31
N HIS A 131 9.10 16.83 -4.53
CA HIS A 131 9.95 16.23 -3.48
C HIS A 131 10.68 14.96 -3.94
N MET A 132 10.36 14.44 -5.13
CA MET A 132 11.02 13.28 -5.69
C MET A 132 12.36 13.64 -6.32
N SER A 133 13.36 12.79 -6.10
CA SER A 133 14.64 12.89 -6.80
C SER A 133 14.52 12.57 -8.30
N PRO A 134 15.48 12.98 -9.15
CA PRO A 134 15.47 12.62 -10.56
C PRO A 134 15.39 11.10 -10.80
N ALA A 135 16.12 10.31 -10.01
CA ALA A 135 16.11 8.86 -10.12
C ALA A 135 14.74 8.26 -9.79
N GLN A 136 14.05 8.78 -8.76
CA GLN A 136 12.69 8.31 -8.42
C GLN A 136 11.69 8.63 -9.52
N ARG A 137 11.83 9.78 -10.20
CA ARG A 137 10.96 10.15 -11.33
C ARG A 137 11.20 9.25 -12.53
N GLU A 138 12.46 8.96 -12.84
CA GLU A 138 12.86 8.01 -13.89
C GLU A 138 12.30 6.61 -13.61
N THR A 139 12.48 6.11 -12.39
CA THR A 139 11.88 4.83 -11.97
C THR A 139 10.35 4.84 -12.07
N LEU A 140 9.68 5.91 -11.64
CA LEU A 140 8.23 6.01 -11.79
C LEU A 140 7.81 5.98 -13.27
N ALA A 141 8.52 6.70 -14.15
CA ALA A 141 8.24 6.72 -15.58
C ALA A 141 8.38 5.32 -16.21
N GLU A 142 9.42 4.57 -15.85
CA GLU A 142 9.62 3.19 -16.30
C GLU A 142 8.49 2.26 -15.82
N LEU A 143 8.15 2.33 -14.54
CA LEU A 143 7.09 1.53 -13.93
C LEU A 143 5.72 1.84 -14.55
N LEU A 144 5.42 3.12 -14.78
CA LEU A 144 4.18 3.54 -15.44
C LEU A 144 4.14 3.06 -16.89
N ASN A 145 5.21 3.20 -17.67
CA ASN A 145 5.25 2.67 -19.04
C ASN A 145 5.00 1.16 -19.10
N ARG A 146 5.46 0.42 -18.09
CA ARG A 146 5.27 -1.03 -17.99
C ARG A 146 3.86 -1.44 -17.58
N VAL A 147 3.33 -0.83 -16.53
CA VAL A 147 2.07 -1.28 -15.86
C VAL A 147 0.85 -0.52 -16.41
N HIS A 148 1.03 0.73 -16.81
CA HIS A 148 0.01 1.66 -17.26
C HIS A 148 0.50 2.45 -18.51
N PRO A 149 0.82 1.78 -19.63
CA PRO A 149 1.37 2.44 -20.81
C PRO A 149 0.48 3.60 -21.29
N GLY A 150 1.09 4.76 -21.53
CA GLY A 150 0.38 5.98 -21.94
C GLY A 150 -0.31 6.74 -20.81
N HIS A 151 -0.02 6.42 -19.54
CA HIS A 151 -0.57 7.16 -18.40
C HIS A 151 -0.20 8.66 -18.47
N PRO A 152 -1.14 9.60 -18.24
CA PRO A 152 -0.89 11.04 -18.39
C PRO A 152 0.30 11.57 -17.59
N TRP A 153 0.50 11.06 -16.37
CA TRP A 153 1.62 11.45 -15.51
C TRP A 153 3.01 11.24 -16.13
N ILE A 154 3.15 10.37 -17.13
CA ILE A 154 4.44 10.15 -17.82
C ILE A 154 4.92 11.42 -18.52
N ALA A 155 4.02 12.29 -18.99
CA ALA A 155 4.38 13.54 -19.65
C ALA A 155 4.92 14.61 -18.69
N ASP A 156 4.66 14.45 -17.39
CA ASP A 156 4.99 15.43 -16.34
C ASP A 156 6.21 15.00 -15.49
N LEU A 157 6.78 13.81 -15.75
CA LEU A 157 7.93 13.23 -15.03
C LEU A 157 9.27 13.63 -15.65
#